data_AF-A0A938Z0T1-F1
#
_entry.id   AF-A0A938Z0T1-F1
#
_cell.length_a   1.000
_cell.length_b   1.000
_cell.length_c   1.000
_cell.angle_alpha   90.00
_cell.angle_beta   90.00
_cell.angle_gamma   90.00
#
_symmetry.space_group_name_H-M   'P 1'
#
loop_
_entity.id
_entity.type
_entity.pdbx_description
1 polymer ?
#
loop_
_entity_poly.entity_id
_entity_poly.type
_entity_poly.pdbx_seq_one_letter_code
_entity_poly.pdbx_strand_id
1 'polypeptide(L)'
;MKEVKLNAPINAFGVDFKNIYEVIAYAIDGKPKDGVYVGEDSQRYPCFDSEDYASEDRYYWNFVFATSQSELDEKLKKLKEMDTLGINYRKLTEDLAPMAYWEGDSYYKVFLTDNLSSHT
;
A
#
# COMPACT_ATOMS: atom_id res chain seq x y z
N MET A 1 -2.04 -14.19 -3.39
CA MET A 1 -2.52 -13.12 -2.47
C MET A 1 -3.04 -13.67 -1.14
N LYS A 2 -2.86 -12.91 -0.06
CA LYS A 2 -3.38 -13.20 1.30
C LYS A 2 -3.91 -11.95 2.02
N GLU A 3 -4.70 -12.17 3.07
CA GLU A 3 -5.25 -11.12 3.93
C GLU A 3 -4.64 -11.15 5.32
N VAL A 4 -4.28 -9.98 5.87
CA VAL A 4 -3.77 -9.85 7.23
C VAL A 4 -4.48 -8.74 7.99
N LYS A 5 -4.44 -8.80 9.33
CA LYS A 5 -4.97 -7.71 10.17
C LYS A 5 -4.11 -6.45 9.96
N LEU A 6 -4.72 -5.27 10.10
CA LEU A 6 -4.02 -3.98 9.94
C LEU A 6 -2.79 -3.83 10.84
N ASN A 7 -2.81 -4.45 12.03
CA ASN A 7 -1.73 -4.43 13.01
C ASN A 7 -0.75 -5.60 12.89
N ALA A 8 -0.92 -6.47 11.89
CA ALA A 8 0.00 -7.57 11.64
C ALA A 8 1.29 -7.04 10.98
N PRO A 9 2.46 -7.62 11.31
CA PRO A 9 3.71 -7.26 10.66
C PRO A 9 3.68 -7.66 9.18
N ILE A 10 4.32 -6.83 8.35
CA ILE A 10 4.45 -7.03 6.91
C ILE A 10 5.93 -7.12 6.59
N ASN A 11 6.37 -8.26 6.05
CA ASN A 11 7.76 -8.49 5.67
C ASN A 11 7.92 -8.34 4.16
N ALA A 12 8.76 -7.38 3.73
CA ALA A 12 9.13 -7.16 2.35
C ALA A 12 10.63 -7.31 2.19
N PHE A 13 11.08 -8.23 1.32
CA PHE A 13 12.51 -8.50 1.08
C PHE A 13 13.31 -8.80 2.37
N GLY A 14 12.69 -9.41 3.38
CA GLY A 14 13.34 -9.69 4.66
C GLY A 14 13.35 -8.52 5.66
N VAL A 15 12.79 -7.35 5.29
CA VAL A 15 12.61 -6.21 6.20
C VAL A 15 11.19 -6.23 6.77
N ASP A 16 11.09 -6.23 8.10
CA ASP A 16 9.82 -6.22 8.81
C ASP A 16 9.31 -4.80 9.03
N PHE A 17 8.13 -4.51 8.50
CA PHE A 17 7.30 -3.37 8.89
C PHE A 17 6.36 -3.81 10.01
N LYS A 18 6.24 -2.98 11.05
CA LYS A 18 5.42 -3.26 12.24
C LYS A 18 3.96 -3.52 11.88
N ASN A 19 3.44 -2.76 10.93
CA ASN A 19 2.04 -2.79 10.47
C ASN A 19 1.87 -1.88 9.24
N ILE A 20 0.64 -1.78 8.73
CA ILE A 20 0.31 -0.94 7.57
C ILE A 20 0.57 0.55 7.80
N TYR A 21 0.43 1.05 9.03
CA TYR A 21 0.69 2.45 9.34
C TYR A 21 2.17 2.80 9.22
N GLU A 22 3.07 1.88 9.57
CA GLU A 22 4.50 2.07 9.34
C GLU A 22 4.83 2.07 7.84
N VAL A 23 4.18 1.21 7.05
CA VAL A 23 4.30 1.21 5.58
C VAL A 23 3.88 2.58 5.00
N ILE A 24 2.74 3.13 5.45
CA ILE A 24 2.28 4.48 5.05
C ILE A 24 3.33 5.54 5.42
N ALA A 25 3.85 5.50 6.65
CA ALA A 25 4.83 6.48 7.11
C ALA A 25 6.09 6.49 6.23
N TYR A 26 6.62 5.31 5.86
CA TYR A 26 7.78 5.21 4.96
C TYR A 26 7.45 5.59 3.51
N ALA A 27 6.24 5.28 3.02
CA ALA A 27 5.81 5.72 1.69
C ALA A 27 5.74 7.26 1.59
N ILE A 28 5.23 7.93 2.63
CA ILE A 28 5.13 9.39 2.70
C ILE A 28 6.51 10.05 2.93
N ASP A 29 7.35 9.49 3.82
CA ASP A 29 8.68 10.04 4.09
C ASP A 29 9.65 9.85 2.89
N GLY A 30 9.40 8.85 2.05
CA GLY A 30 10.19 8.55 0.86
C GLY A 30 11.59 7.99 1.14
N LYS A 31 11.95 7.78 2.41
CA LYS A 31 13.23 7.16 2.79
C LYS A 31 13.09 5.64 2.84
N PRO A 32 14.17 4.90 2.51
CA PRO A 32 14.15 3.45 2.66
C PRO A 32 14.21 3.04 4.14
N LYS A 33 13.54 1.92 4.46
CA LYS A 33 13.74 1.19 5.70
C LYS A 33 14.72 0.04 5.43
N ASP A 34 15.90 0.09 6.02
CA ASP A 34 16.93 -0.97 5.89
C ASP A 34 17.18 -1.40 4.42
N GLY A 35 17.17 -0.43 3.49
CA GLY A 35 17.37 -0.65 2.05
C GLY A 35 16.11 -0.97 1.24
N VAL A 36 14.95 -1.12 1.89
CA VAL A 36 13.66 -1.32 1.21
C VAL A 36 12.90 0.00 1.10
N TYR A 37 12.60 0.38 -0.14
CA TYR A 37 11.80 1.55 -0.49
C TYR A 37 10.34 1.16 -0.59
N VAL A 38 9.47 2.09 -0.19
CA VAL A 38 8.01 1.96 -0.29
C VAL A 38 7.48 3.12 -1.11
N GLY A 39 6.63 2.84 -2.07
CA GLY A 39 5.93 3.84 -2.86
C GLY A 39 4.44 3.58 -2.81
N GLU A 40 3.65 4.65 -2.95
CA GLU A 40 2.20 4.57 -2.93
C GLU A 40 1.56 5.15 -4.20
N ASP A 41 0.40 4.58 -4.54
CA ASP A 41 -0.62 5.19 -5.40
C ASP A 41 -1.97 5.09 -4.69
N SER A 42 -2.46 6.22 -4.20
CA SER A 42 -3.64 6.30 -3.34
C SER A 42 -4.71 7.25 -3.87
N GLN A 43 -5.95 6.97 -3.50
CA GLN A 43 -7.10 7.81 -3.82
C GLN A 43 -7.91 8.06 -2.57
N ARG A 44 -8.18 9.34 -2.28
CA ARG A 44 -9.06 9.74 -1.19
C ARG A 44 -10.46 9.19 -1.40
N TYR A 45 -11.14 8.82 -0.32
CA TYR A 45 -12.53 8.37 -0.38
C TYR A 45 -13.44 9.40 -1.07
N PRO A 46 -14.40 8.95 -1.89
CA PRO A 46 -15.37 9.85 -2.51
C PRO A 46 -16.24 10.48 -1.42
N CYS A 47 -16.30 11.81 -1.42
CA CYS A 47 -17.19 12.60 -0.55
C CYS A 47 -18.36 13.12 -1.39
N PHE A 48 -19.57 13.07 -0.84
CA PHE A 48 -20.79 13.49 -1.55
C PHE A 48 -21.14 14.95 -1.28
N ASP A 49 -20.65 15.52 -0.18
CA ASP A 49 -20.77 16.94 0.15
C ASP A 49 -19.46 17.54 0.69
N SER A 50 -19.47 18.86 0.89
CA SER A 50 -18.31 19.62 1.37
C SER A 50 -18.00 19.43 2.85
N GLU A 51 -18.97 19.00 3.65
CA GLU A 51 -18.78 18.76 5.09
C GLU A 51 -18.03 17.44 5.30
N ASP A 52 -18.40 16.39 4.56
CA ASP A 52 -17.67 15.13 4.46
C ASP A 52 -16.23 15.38 3.98
N TYR A 53 -16.06 16.23 2.96
CA TYR A 53 -14.74 16.54 2.42
C TYR A 53 -13.81 17.23 3.43
N ALA A 54 -14.32 17.92 4.44
CA ALA A 54 -13.48 18.57 5.44
C ALA A 54 -12.93 17.58 6.48
N SER A 55 -13.61 16.45 6.68
CA SER A 55 -13.32 15.48 7.75
C SER A 55 -12.80 14.13 7.25
N GLU A 56 -12.97 13.81 5.96
CA GLU A 56 -12.57 12.52 5.39
C GLU A 56 -11.04 12.39 5.26
N ASP A 57 -10.39 11.64 6.13
CA ASP A 57 -8.94 11.39 6.07
C ASP A 57 -8.59 10.00 5.51
N ARG A 58 -9.59 9.22 5.06
CA ARG A 58 -9.38 7.88 4.50
C ARG A 58 -9.02 7.91 3.04
N TYR A 59 -8.18 6.94 2.68
CA TYR A 59 -7.68 6.72 1.34
C TYR A 59 -7.70 5.22 1.05
N TYR A 60 -7.98 4.88 -0.20
CA TYR A 60 -7.60 3.60 -0.76
C TYR A 60 -6.12 3.64 -1.08
N TRP A 61 -5.34 2.74 -0.49
CA TRP A 61 -3.88 2.72 -0.63
C TRP A 61 -3.41 1.51 -1.42
N ASN A 62 -2.61 1.73 -2.46
CA ASN A 62 -1.83 0.69 -3.13
C ASN A 62 -0.34 0.95 -2.90
N PHE A 63 0.38 -0.03 -2.39
CA PHE A 63 1.81 0.06 -2.09
C PHE A 63 2.62 -0.88 -2.98
N VAL A 64 3.76 -0.40 -3.44
CA VAL A 64 4.82 -1.21 -4.07
C VAL A 64 6.09 -1.13 -3.24
N PHE A 65 6.81 -2.25 -3.16
CA PHE A 65 8.08 -2.35 -2.48
C PHE A 65 9.21 -2.58 -3.49
N ALA A 66 10.37 -1.99 -3.24
CA ALA A 66 11.54 -2.13 -4.09
C ALA A 66 12.85 -2.09 -3.26
N THR A 67 13.93 -2.63 -3.82
CA THR A 67 15.27 -2.62 -3.17
C THR A 67 16.17 -1.50 -3.69
N SER A 68 15.67 -0.72 -4.65
CA SER A 68 16.35 0.48 -5.18
C SER A 68 15.32 1.53 -5.60
N GLN A 69 15.73 2.80 -5.63
CA GLN A 69 14.88 3.90 -6.09
C GLN A 69 14.47 3.73 -7.56
N SER A 70 15.37 3.27 -8.43
CA SER A 70 15.05 3.05 -9.85
C SER A 70 13.97 1.99 -10.05
N GLU A 71 14.05 0.87 -9.32
CA GLU A 71 13.00 -0.16 -9.36
C GLU A 71 11.68 0.40 -8.81
N LEU A 72 11.73 1.21 -7.75
CA LEU A 72 10.55 1.84 -7.19
C LEU A 72 9.85 2.74 -8.21
N ASP A 73 10.61 3.60 -8.88
CA ASP A 73 10.10 4.57 -9.86
C ASP A 73 9.44 3.84 -11.04
N GLU A 74 10.04 2.75 -11.53
CA GLU A 74 9.46 1.91 -12.58
C GLU A 74 8.15 1.24 -12.14
N LYS A 75 8.12 0.69 -10.91
CA LYS A 75 6.89 0.08 -10.36
C LYS A 75 5.79 1.10 -10.16
N LEU A 76 6.11 2.28 -9.62
CA LEU A 76 5.15 3.37 -9.42
C LEU A 76 4.59 3.89 -10.74
N LYS A 77 5.43 4.02 -11.77
CA LYS A 77 4.95 4.41 -13.10
C LYS A 77 3.92 3.40 -13.62
N LYS A 78 4.24 2.10 -13.58
CA LYS A 78 3.31 1.05 -14.00
C LYS A 78 2.03 1.06 -13.16
N LEU A 79 2.14 1.16 -11.84
CA LEU A 79 0.99 1.19 -10.93
C LEU A 79 0.03 2.35 -11.26
N LYS A 80 0.55 3.54 -11.54
CA LYS A 80 -0.25 4.72 -11.89
C LYS A 80 -0.97 4.56 -13.24
N GLU A 81 -0.34 3.87 -14.18
CA GLU A 81 -0.88 3.60 -15.51
C GLU A 81 -1.90 2.44 -15.53
N MET A 82 -1.96 1.62 -14.48
CA MET A 82 -2.91 0.51 -14.38
C MET A 82 -4.35 0.98 -14.17
N ASP A 83 -5.28 0.30 -14.84
CA ASP A 83 -6.71 0.37 -14.55
C ASP A 83 -7.00 -0.19 -13.15
N THR A 84 -8.04 0.34 -12.51
CA THR A 84 -8.52 -0.17 -11.23
C THR A 84 -9.26 -1.49 -11.42
N LEU A 85 -8.95 -2.47 -10.58
CA LEU A 85 -9.62 -3.76 -10.48
C LEU A 85 -10.94 -3.61 -9.71
N GLY A 86 -11.99 -3.17 -10.40
CA GLY A 86 -13.32 -3.01 -9.83
C GLY A 86 -13.50 -1.69 -9.08
N ILE A 87 -14.00 -1.75 -7.84
CA ILE A 87 -14.30 -0.58 -6.99
C ILE A 87 -13.12 -0.26 -6.05
N ASN A 88 -13.22 0.87 -5.32
CA ASN A 88 -12.31 1.23 -4.22
C ASN A 88 -10.85 1.42 -4.64
N TYR A 89 -10.61 1.87 -5.88
CA TYR A 89 -9.27 2.19 -6.39
C TYR A 89 -8.23 1.06 -6.23
N ARG A 90 -8.69 -0.19 -6.20
CA ARG A 90 -7.81 -1.35 -5.99
C ARG A 90 -6.99 -1.63 -7.25
N LYS A 91 -5.68 -1.74 -7.13
CA LYS A 91 -4.75 -2.08 -8.23
C LYS A 91 -3.80 -3.24 -7.88
N LEU A 92 -4.13 -4.01 -6.84
CA LEU A 92 -3.30 -5.11 -6.35
C LEU A 92 -3.08 -6.18 -7.42
N THR A 93 -1.83 -6.42 -7.80
CA THR A 93 -1.41 -7.43 -8.79
C THR A 93 -0.14 -8.14 -8.35
N GLU A 94 0.06 -9.39 -8.78
CA GLU A 94 1.31 -10.12 -8.53
C GLU A 94 2.44 -9.61 -9.46
N ASP A 95 2.13 -8.93 -10.57
CA ASP A 95 3.13 -8.44 -11.54
C ASP A 95 4.05 -7.35 -10.97
N LEU A 96 3.58 -6.62 -9.96
CA LEU A 96 4.35 -5.57 -9.27
C LEU A 96 4.76 -6.01 -7.86
N ALA A 97 4.65 -7.30 -7.54
CA ALA A 97 5.02 -7.83 -6.24
C ALA A 97 6.47 -7.43 -5.83
N PRO A 98 6.73 -7.22 -4.53
CA PRO A 98 5.77 -7.25 -3.44
C PRO A 98 4.85 -6.02 -3.45
N MET A 99 3.56 -6.22 -3.16
CA MET A 99 2.55 -5.17 -3.02
C MET A 99 1.63 -5.39 -1.83
N ALA A 100 1.16 -4.27 -1.28
CA ALA A 100 0.07 -4.26 -0.31
C ALA A 100 -1.07 -3.35 -0.79
N TYR A 101 -2.30 -3.68 -0.41
CA TYR A 101 -3.48 -2.84 -0.63
C TYR A 101 -4.28 -2.74 0.68
N TRP A 102 -4.71 -1.53 1.03
CA TRP A 102 -5.54 -1.30 2.22
C TRP A 102 -6.59 -0.24 1.94
N GLU A 103 -7.82 -0.49 2.38
CA GLU A 103 -8.96 0.40 2.19
C GLU A 103 -8.97 1.59 3.17
N GLY A 104 -7.94 1.77 3.99
CA GLY A 104 -7.80 3.00 4.79
C GLY A 104 -8.73 3.11 5.99
N ASP A 105 -9.53 2.08 6.29
CA ASP A 105 -10.36 2.01 7.51
C ASP A 105 -9.92 0.83 8.39
N SER A 106 -10.03 1.04 9.71
CA SER A 106 -9.70 0.07 10.75
C SER A 106 -10.53 -1.22 10.68
N TYR A 107 -11.70 -1.19 10.06
CA TYR A 107 -12.52 -2.37 9.83
C TYR A 107 -11.97 -3.30 8.75
N TYR A 108 -11.13 -2.78 7.84
CA TYR A 108 -10.64 -3.52 6.68
C TYR A 108 -9.29 -4.16 6.94
N LYS A 109 -9.14 -5.38 6.40
CA LYS A 109 -7.87 -6.09 6.36
C LYS A 109 -6.94 -5.49 5.30
N VAL A 110 -5.66 -5.83 5.41
CA VAL A 110 -4.66 -5.51 4.41
C VAL A 110 -4.49 -6.71 3.48
N PHE A 111 -4.53 -6.47 2.18
CA PHE A 111 -4.33 -7.49 1.15
C PHE A 111 -2.88 -7.44 0.68
N LEU A 112 -2.22 -8.58 0.61
CA LEU A 112 -0.81 -8.71 0.28
C LEU A 112 -0.63 -9.67 -0.90
N THR A 113 0.32 -9.38 -1.79
CA THR A 113 0.85 -10.37 -2.76
C THR A 113 1.63 -11.47 -2.04
N ASP A 114 1.79 -12.63 -2.67
CA ASP A 114 2.42 -13.80 -2.01
C ASP A 114 3.89 -13.60 -1.64
N ASN A 115 4.57 -12.67 -2.31
CA ASN A 115 5.97 -12.31 -2.01
C ASN A 115 6.12 -11.49 -0.72
N LEU A 116 5.03 -11.10 -0.07
CA LEU A 116 5.05 -10.51 1.27
C LEU A 116 4.75 -11.60 2.30
N SER A 117 5.64 -11.79 3.28
CA SER A 117 5.36 -12.68 4.41
C SER A 117 4.81 -11.88 5.60
N SER A 118 4.06 -12.56 6.48
CA SER A 118 3.51 -11.96 7.69
C SER A 118 3.74 -12.98 8.80
N HIS A 119 4.37 -12.57 9.89
CA HIS A 119 4.53 -13.44 11.04
C HIS A 119 3.20 -13.48 11.80
N THR A 120 2.53 -14.64 11.73
CA THR A 120 1.23 -14.90 12.35
C THR A 120 1.35 -15.07 13.85
#